data_AF-A0AAU1FEI8-F1
#
_entry.id   AF-A0AAU1FEI8-F1
#
_cell.length_a   1.000
_cell.length_b   1.000
_cell.length_c   1.000
_cell.angle_alpha   90.00
_cell.angle_beta   90.00
_cell.angle_gamma   90.00
#
_symmetry.space_group_name_H-M   'P 1'
#
loop_
_entity.id
_entity.type
_entity.pdbx_description
1 polymer ?
#
loop_
_entity_poly.entity_id
_entity_poly.type
_entity_poly.pdbx_seq_one_letter_code
_entity_poly.pdbx_strand_id
1 'polypeptide(L)'
;MNPSRFFDGLYISFWIPAAVLTAALAIKVPSIIKLWKDPLLRAVGGLLVLACGVFVFAAPATIAWTNRVTGVPNFSAPLVYSLITAFCGSCLLLITAWRNGISDRSDTTRRATRWVVSVYSGVIVALWVLFALADAPVERVHDLDTYYATTAFMREEILLYLLAHTVACLITYRLIWNWIRTDGLDVWLRSGLKCLGIGYAMNLIYDGSKLTAVVARWTGHDLDWLSTALSPPVAAVSAILIAVGFILPHAGQYLHRRAHTRLSHWRLRPLYLLTRTVTGGRVPFKLRATPELRLTRRETFIRDALLHLSRYIDEDLDQRAYDAAVGLGREAGRARPLAHAVTIQEAIDTKRRTREDDATAPLRSPDIEDLLEGIEAVSRALRHTDDIRAVRERAAAAAESVPAP
;
A
#
# COMPACT_ATOMS: atom_id res chain seq x y z
N MET A 1 -22.31 -35.99 11.78
CA MET A 1 -22.60 -34.54 11.83
C MET A 1 -22.72 -34.05 10.40
N ASN A 2 -23.82 -33.40 10.02
CA ASN A 2 -24.02 -32.91 8.67
C ASN A 2 -23.14 -31.65 8.48
N PRO A 3 -22.08 -31.67 7.65
CA PRO A 3 -21.14 -30.55 7.54
C PRO A 3 -21.81 -29.24 7.08
N SER A 4 -22.95 -29.33 6.38
CA SER A 4 -23.77 -28.19 5.98
C SER A 4 -24.20 -27.29 7.15
N ARG A 5 -24.57 -27.86 8.31
CA ARG A 5 -25.01 -27.09 9.48
C ARG A 5 -23.92 -26.22 10.11
N PHE A 6 -22.64 -26.57 9.94
CA PHE A 6 -21.53 -25.74 10.42
C PHE A 6 -21.35 -24.50 9.52
N PHE A 7 -21.59 -24.66 8.21
CA PHE A 7 -21.47 -23.56 7.24
C PHE A 7 -22.71 -22.66 7.18
N ASP A 8 -23.89 -23.15 7.58
CA ASP A 8 -25.08 -22.30 7.77
C ASP A 8 -24.83 -21.18 8.80
N GLY A 9 -24.00 -21.45 9.83
CA GLY A 9 -23.56 -20.44 10.80
C GLY A 9 -22.48 -19.47 10.29
N LEU A 10 -21.83 -19.79 9.16
CA LEU A 10 -20.80 -19.01 8.49
C LEU A 10 -21.35 -18.33 7.22
N TYR A 11 -22.65 -18.02 7.19
CA TYR A 11 -23.28 -17.28 6.09
C TYR A 11 -22.70 -15.86 6.01
N ILE A 12 -21.56 -15.71 5.35
CA ILE A 12 -21.00 -14.43 4.97
C ILE A 12 -21.90 -13.90 3.87
N SER A 13 -22.80 -12.99 4.25
CA SER A 13 -23.66 -12.29 3.29
C SER A 13 -22.81 -11.76 2.14
N PHE A 14 -23.23 -12.04 0.89
CA PHE A 14 -22.58 -11.55 -0.34
C PHE A 14 -22.32 -10.03 -0.31
N TRP A 15 -23.10 -9.30 0.49
CA TRP A 15 -22.96 -7.87 0.74
C TRP A 15 -21.69 -7.50 1.52
N ILE A 16 -21.11 -8.39 2.34
CA ILE A 16 -19.89 -8.09 3.11
C ILE A 16 -18.67 -7.98 2.18
N PRO A 17 -18.34 -8.97 1.32
CA PRO A 17 -17.29 -8.81 0.32
C PRO A 17 -17.55 -7.65 -0.63
N ALA A 18 -18.80 -7.47 -1.07
CA ALA A 18 -19.17 -6.34 -1.92
C ALA A 18 -18.92 -4.99 -1.22
N ALA A 19 -19.28 -4.85 0.06
CA ALA A 19 -19.03 -3.65 0.84
C ALA A 19 -17.53 -3.42 1.08
N VAL A 20 -16.75 -4.47 1.36
CA VAL A 20 -15.30 -4.39 1.54
C VAL A 20 -14.61 -3.99 0.23
N LEU A 21 -15.00 -4.60 -0.89
CA LEU A 21 -14.50 -4.24 -2.22
C LEU A 21 -14.91 -2.82 -2.63
N THR A 22 -16.14 -2.41 -2.28
CA THR A 22 -16.62 -1.05 -2.52
C THR A 22 -15.88 -0.03 -1.66
N ALA A 23 -15.59 -0.35 -0.39
CA ALA A 23 -14.77 0.49 0.48
C ALA A 23 -13.32 0.57 -0.02
N ALA A 24 -12.74 -0.55 -0.46
CA ALA A 24 -11.44 -0.61 -1.10
C ALA A 24 -11.38 0.27 -2.36
N LEU A 25 -12.41 0.17 -3.21
CA LEU A 25 -12.57 1.00 -4.39
C LEU A 25 -12.68 2.46 -3.99
N ALA A 26 -13.55 2.83 -3.05
CA ALA A 26 -13.73 4.20 -2.57
C ALA A 26 -12.43 4.80 -2.00
N ILE A 27 -11.62 4.01 -1.30
CA ILE A 27 -10.31 4.44 -0.79
C ILE A 27 -9.31 4.66 -1.94
N LYS A 28 -9.35 3.83 -2.99
CA LYS A 28 -8.46 3.93 -4.15
C LYS A 28 -8.92 4.96 -5.19
N VAL A 29 -10.21 5.29 -5.26
CA VAL A 29 -10.81 6.20 -6.25
C VAL A 29 -10.10 7.56 -6.31
N PRO A 30 -9.82 8.27 -5.19
CA PRO A 30 -9.10 9.54 -5.24
C PRO A 30 -7.69 9.42 -5.84
N SER A 31 -7.00 8.33 -5.55
CA SER A 31 -5.67 8.04 -6.11
C SER A 31 -5.76 7.69 -7.60
N ILE A 32 -6.77 6.93 -8.00
CA ILE A 32 -7.04 6.57 -9.40
C ILE A 32 -7.39 7.81 -10.21
N ILE A 33 -8.22 8.72 -9.68
CA ILE A 33 -8.59 9.97 -10.36
C ILE A 33 -7.36 10.89 -10.48
N LYS A 34 -6.58 11.03 -9.40
CA LYS A 34 -5.41 11.93 -9.38
C LYS A 34 -4.25 11.43 -10.25
N LEU A 35 -4.09 10.12 -10.38
CA LEU A 35 -3.04 9.47 -11.19
C LEU A 35 -3.65 8.70 -12.37
N TRP A 36 -4.75 9.18 -12.94
CA TRP A 36 -5.44 8.49 -14.04
C TRP A 36 -4.57 8.31 -15.30
N LYS A 37 -3.51 9.12 -15.41
CA LYS A 37 -2.48 9.00 -16.46
C LYS A 37 -1.54 7.81 -16.27
N ASP A 38 -1.48 7.21 -15.08
CA ASP A 38 -0.70 6.00 -14.83
C ASP A 38 -1.49 4.76 -15.32
N PRO A 39 -0.99 4.06 -16.36
CA PRO A 39 -1.68 2.89 -16.92
C PRO A 39 -1.93 1.79 -15.88
N LEU A 40 -1.06 1.66 -14.89
CA LEU A 40 -1.15 0.61 -13.89
C LEU A 40 -2.29 0.86 -12.90
N LEU A 41 -2.39 2.09 -12.39
CA LEU A 41 -3.47 2.46 -11.47
C LEU A 41 -4.84 2.34 -12.15
N ARG A 42 -4.92 2.66 -13.43
CA ARG A 42 -6.12 2.44 -14.24
C ARG A 42 -6.47 0.95 -14.38
N ALA A 43 -5.48 0.09 -14.62
CA ALA A 43 -5.69 -1.35 -14.73
C ALA A 43 -6.16 -1.97 -13.40
N VAL A 44 -5.54 -1.59 -12.28
CA VAL A 44 -5.95 -2.03 -10.94
C VAL A 44 -7.35 -1.52 -10.59
N GLY A 45 -7.66 -0.27 -10.93
CA GLY A 45 -9.01 0.29 -10.75
C GLY A 45 -10.07 -0.45 -11.56
N GLY A 46 -9.80 -0.73 -12.84
CA GLY A 46 -10.68 -1.52 -13.70
C GLY A 46 -10.90 -2.93 -13.16
N LEU A 47 -9.84 -3.57 -12.62
CA LEU A 47 -9.93 -4.89 -12.02
C LEU A 47 -10.81 -4.90 -10.76
N LEU A 48 -10.69 -3.87 -9.91
CA LEU A 48 -11.57 -3.69 -8.74
C LEU A 48 -13.04 -3.49 -9.14
N VAL A 49 -13.30 -2.67 -10.16
CA VAL A 49 -14.66 -2.46 -10.68
C VAL A 49 -15.24 -3.76 -11.23
N LEU A 50 -14.44 -4.51 -11.98
CA LEU A 50 -14.86 -5.80 -12.54
C LEU A 50 -15.14 -6.83 -11.43
N ALA A 51 -14.30 -6.89 -10.40
CA ALA A 51 -14.54 -7.71 -9.21
C ALA A 51 -15.85 -7.33 -8.50
N CYS A 52 -16.09 -6.03 -8.25
CA CYS A 52 -17.36 -5.57 -7.71
C CYS A 52 -18.54 -5.99 -8.59
N GLY A 53 -18.39 -5.87 -9.91
CA GLY A 53 -19.38 -6.33 -10.88
C GLY A 53 -19.70 -7.82 -10.71
N VAL A 54 -18.69 -8.68 -10.63
CA VAL A 54 -18.89 -10.13 -10.38
C VAL A 54 -19.76 -10.37 -9.14
N PHE A 55 -19.46 -9.73 -8.00
CA PHE A 55 -20.25 -9.92 -6.78
C PHE A 55 -21.68 -9.38 -6.88
N VAL A 56 -21.87 -8.25 -7.55
CA VAL A 56 -23.21 -7.66 -7.75
C VAL A 56 -24.07 -8.54 -8.65
N PHE A 57 -23.52 -9.01 -9.78
CA PHE A 57 -24.24 -9.84 -10.74
C PHE A 57 -24.41 -11.30 -10.28
N ALA A 58 -23.49 -11.81 -9.45
CA ALA A 58 -23.61 -13.14 -8.84
C ALA A 58 -24.55 -13.17 -7.62
N ALA A 59 -25.04 -12.02 -7.15
CA ALA A 59 -25.97 -12.00 -6.03
C ALA A 59 -27.32 -12.65 -6.43
N PRO A 60 -27.89 -13.55 -5.62
CA PRO A 60 -29.14 -14.26 -5.95
C PRO A 60 -30.30 -13.34 -6.36
N ALA A 61 -30.42 -12.18 -5.71
CA ALA A 61 -31.43 -11.18 -6.04
C ALA A 61 -31.23 -10.57 -7.44
N THR A 62 -29.97 -10.30 -7.82
CA THR A 62 -29.61 -9.76 -9.14
C THR A 62 -29.77 -10.81 -10.23
N ILE A 63 -29.43 -12.07 -9.95
CA ILE A 63 -29.64 -13.21 -10.85
C ILE A 63 -31.13 -13.32 -11.19
N ALA A 64 -31.98 -13.42 -10.16
CA ALA A 64 -33.42 -13.55 -10.36
C ALA A 64 -34.03 -12.32 -11.05
N TRP A 65 -33.53 -11.12 -10.74
CA TRP A 65 -33.95 -9.89 -11.42
C TRP A 65 -33.57 -9.90 -12.91
N THR A 66 -32.34 -10.28 -13.23
CA THR A 66 -31.83 -10.30 -14.60
C THR A 66 -32.61 -11.32 -15.44
N ASN A 67 -32.83 -12.52 -14.92
CA ASN A 67 -33.64 -13.56 -15.58
C ASN A 67 -35.08 -13.09 -15.86
N ARG A 68 -35.70 -12.35 -14.91
CA ARG A 68 -37.04 -11.77 -15.10
C ARG A 68 -37.08 -10.68 -16.17
N VAL A 69 -36.06 -9.81 -16.22
CA VAL A 69 -36.00 -8.69 -17.17
C VAL A 69 -35.74 -9.20 -18.59
N THR A 70 -34.89 -10.21 -18.76
CA THR A 70 -34.63 -10.79 -20.08
C THR A 70 -35.73 -11.75 -20.53
N GLY A 71 -36.52 -12.28 -19.60
CA GLY A 71 -37.56 -13.27 -19.87
C GLY A 71 -37.01 -14.66 -20.20
N VAL A 72 -35.70 -14.86 -20.08
CA VAL A 72 -35.02 -16.12 -20.37
C VAL A 72 -34.53 -16.73 -19.05
N PRO A 73 -34.98 -17.94 -18.68
CA PRO A 73 -34.52 -18.59 -17.46
C PRO A 73 -33.00 -18.82 -17.53
N ASN A 74 -32.32 -18.64 -16.40
CA ASN A 74 -30.87 -18.83 -16.26
C ASN A 74 -29.97 -17.93 -17.13
N PHE A 75 -30.49 -16.89 -17.79
CA PHE A 75 -29.70 -15.94 -18.61
C PHE A 75 -28.52 -15.31 -17.85
N SER A 76 -28.66 -15.16 -16.53
CA SER A 76 -27.59 -14.64 -15.68
C SER A 76 -26.34 -15.53 -15.63
N ALA A 77 -26.46 -16.83 -15.92
CA ALA A 77 -25.35 -17.77 -15.85
C ALA A 77 -24.20 -17.41 -16.83
N PRO A 78 -24.43 -17.34 -18.16
CA PRO A 78 -23.37 -16.96 -19.10
C PRO A 78 -22.86 -15.53 -18.84
N LEU A 79 -23.70 -14.62 -18.33
CA LEU A 79 -23.30 -13.27 -17.95
C LEU A 79 -22.28 -13.27 -16.79
N VAL A 80 -22.61 -13.96 -15.70
CA VAL A 80 -21.72 -14.07 -14.52
C VAL A 80 -20.44 -14.80 -14.87
N TYR A 81 -20.53 -15.92 -15.60
CA TYR A 81 -19.35 -16.66 -16.06
C TYR A 81 -18.47 -15.82 -16.99
N SER A 82 -19.07 -14.98 -17.85
CA SER A 82 -18.32 -14.03 -18.68
C SER A 82 -17.57 -13.00 -17.85
N LEU A 83 -18.19 -12.43 -16.81
CA LEU A 83 -17.55 -11.47 -15.91
C LEU A 83 -16.39 -12.10 -15.13
N ILE A 84 -16.57 -13.33 -14.62
CA ILE A 84 -15.52 -14.09 -13.94
C ILE A 84 -14.35 -14.35 -14.91
N THR A 85 -14.67 -14.82 -16.12
CA THR A 85 -13.67 -15.10 -17.16
C THR A 85 -12.91 -13.84 -17.57
N ALA A 86 -13.60 -12.72 -17.75
CA ALA A 86 -12.98 -11.42 -18.04
C ALA A 86 -12.10 -10.93 -16.89
N PHE A 87 -12.52 -11.16 -15.63
CA PHE A 87 -11.73 -10.84 -14.44
C PHE A 87 -10.44 -11.65 -14.39
N CYS A 88 -10.52 -12.96 -14.64
CA CYS A 88 -9.36 -13.83 -14.75
C CYS A 88 -8.39 -13.41 -15.85
N GLY A 89 -8.89 -13.15 -17.06
CA GLY A 89 -8.08 -12.64 -18.17
C GLY A 89 -7.39 -11.32 -17.80
N SER A 90 -8.13 -10.40 -17.17
CA SER A 90 -7.60 -9.10 -16.71
C SER A 90 -6.51 -9.26 -15.64
N CYS A 91 -6.67 -10.20 -14.69
CA CYS A 91 -5.65 -10.52 -13.70
C CYS A 91 -4.36 -11.03 -14.36
N LEU A 92 -4.47 -11.95 -15.32
CA LEU A 92 -3.32 -12.48 -16.05
C LEU A 92 -2.60 -11.41 -16.85
N LEU A 93 -3.35 -10.50 -17.50
CA LEU A 93 -2.77 -9.37 -18.22
C LEU A 93 -2.04 -8.41 -17.27
N LEU A 94 -2.63 -8.12 -16.10
CA LEU A 94 -2.00 -7.28 -15.08
C LEU A 94 -0.69 -7.90 -14.58
N ILE A 95 -0.69 -9.19 -14.29
CA ILE A 95 0.51 -9.91 -13.84
C ILE A 95 1.58 -9.97 -14.93
N THR A 96 1.17 -10.17 -16.19
CA THR A 96 2.10 -10.16 -17.33
C THR A 96 2.74 -8.79 -17.49
N ALA A 97 1.95 -7.71 -17.35
CA ALA A 97 2.45 -6.34 -17.38
C ALA A 97 3.40 -6.04 -16.21
N TRP A 98 3.14 -6.59 -15.03
CA TRP A 98 4.06 -6.50 -13.88
C TRP A 98 5.35 -7.27 -14.09
N ARG A 99 5.29 -8.47 -14.65
CA ARG A 99 6.45 -9.34 -14.85
C ARG A 99 7.48 -8.72 -15.79
N ASN A 100 7.01 -8.19 -16.92
CA ASN A 100 7.90 -7.73 -17.98
C ASN A 100 8.22 -6.23 -17.86
N GLY A 101 7.53 -5.52 -16.96
CA GLY A 101 7.63 -4.08 -16.81
C GLY A 101 6.74 -3.33 -17.80
N ILE A 102 6.11 -2.25 -17.34
CA ILE A 102 5.11 -1.47 -18.09
C ILE A 102 5.70 -0.85 -19.37
N SER A 103 7.02 -0.62 -19.37
CA SER A 103 7.77 -0.01 -20.47
C SER A 103 8.28 -1.05 -21.49
N ASP A 104 8.31 -2.33 -21.13
CA ASP A 104 8.78 -3.36 -22.05
C ASP A 104 7.70 -3.66 -23.09
N ARG A 105 7.92 -3.15 -24.30
CA ARG A 105 7.06 -3.37 -25.46
C ARG A 105 7.57 -4.49 -26.35
N SER A 106 8.37 -5.42 -25.82
CA SER A 106 8.86 -6.58 -26.55
C SER A 106 7.73 -7.32 -27.28
N ASP A 107 8.02 -7.79 -28.50
CA ASP A 107 7.05 -8.50 -29.33
C ASP A 107 6.49 -9.75 -28.63
N THR A 108 7.31 -10.39 -27.80
CA THR A 108 6.93 -11.51 -26.94
C THR A 108 5.82 -11.14 -25.96
N THR A 109 5.92 -9.99 -25.29
CA THR A 109 4.89 -9.51 -24.35
C THR A 109 3.59 -9.18 -25.08
N ARG A 110 3.67 -8.50 -26.23
CA ARG A 110 2.49 -8.20 -27.06
C ARG A 110 1.79 -9.46 -27.55
N ARG A 111 2.56 -10.47 -27.97
CA ARG A 111 2.04 -11.76 -28.40
C ARG A 111 1.35 -12.47 -27.23
N ALA A 112 1.97 -12.53 -26.06
CA ALA A 112 1.37 -13.12 -24.86
C ALA A 112 0.06 -12.42 -24.46
N THR A 113 0.03 -11.08 -24.44
CA THR A 113 -1.18 -10.29 -24.18
C THR A 113 -2.28 -10.61 -25.19
N ARG A 114 -1.98 -10.61 -26.49
CA ARG A 114 -2.97 -10.96 -27.53
C ARG A 114 -3.48 -12.38 -27.36
N TRP A 115 -2.61 -13.33 -27.04
CA TRP A 115 -3.01 -14.71 -26.78
C TRP A 115 -3.97 -14.83 -25.59
N VAL A 116 -3.67 -14.17 -24.46
CA VAL A 116 -4.58 -14.14 -23.31
C VAL A 116 -5.92 -13.52 -23.70
N VAL A 117 -5.93 -12.37 -24.39
CA VAL A 117 -7.18 -11.74 -24.83
C VAL A 117 -7.96 -12.67 -25.76
N SER A 118 -7.33 -13.23 -26.79
CA SER A 118 -7.99 -14.12 -27.75
C SER A 118 -8.57 -15.36 -27.10
N VAL A 119 -7.83 -16.01 -26.19
CA VAL A 119 -8.31 -17.21 -25.49
C VAL A 119 -9.50 -16.88 -24.59
N TYR A 120 -9.39 -15.87 -23.73
CA TYR A 120 -10.47 -15.55 -22.79
C TYR A 120 -11.69 -14.94 -23.47
N SER A 121 -11.51 -14.14 -24.53
CA SER A 121 -12.62 -13.70 -25.39
C SER A 121 -13.28 -14.86 -26.12
N GLY A 122 -12.49 -15.84 -26.59
CA GLY A 122 -13.01 -17.07 -27.20
C GLY A 122 -13.84 -17.90 -26.22
N VAL A 123 -13.38 -18.03 -24.97
CA VAL A 123 -14.14 -18.69 -23.89
C VAL A 123 -15.47 -17.98 -23.66
N ILE A 124 -15.47 -16.64 -23.57
CA ILE A 124 -16.71 -15.85 -23.40
C ILE A 124 -17.68 -16.14 -24.54
N VAL A 125 -17.24 -16.09 -25.80
CA VAL A 125 -18.09 -16.40 -26.95
C VAL A 125 -18.63 -17.84 -26.87
N ALA A 126 -17.78 -18.80 -26.51
CA ALA A 126 -18.18 -20.19 -26.35
C ALA A 126 -19.22 -20.39 -25.24
N LEU A 127 -19.11 -19.69 -24.11
CA LEU A 127 -20.12 -19.74 -23.04
C LEU A 127 -21.50 -19.30 -23.55
N TRP A 128 -21.57 -18.19 -24.29
CA TRP A 128 -22.83 -17.72 -24.88
C TRP A 128 -23.39 -18.66 -25.93
N VAL A 129 -22.53 -19.27 -26.77
CA VAL A 129 -22.95 -20.25 -27.77
C VAL A 129 -23.48 -21.51 -27.11
N LEU A 130 -22.79 -22.03 -26.10
CA LEU A 130 -23.24 -23.22 -25.36
C LEU A 130 -24.57 -22.96 -24.66
N PHE A 131 -24.72 -21.82 -24.00
CA PHE A 131 -25.98 -21.42 -23.38
C PHE A 131 -27.14 -21.35 -24.41
N ALA A 132 -26.88 -20.78 -25.60
CA ALA A 132 -27.90 -20.68 -26.65
C ALA A 132 -28.32 -22.05 -27.22
N LEU A 133 -27.44 -23.06 -27.16
CA LEU A 133 -27.72 -24.44 -27.60
C LEU A 133 -28.31 -25.31 -26.48
N ALA A 134 -28.22 -24.85 -25.23
CA ALA A 134 -28.62 -25.61 -24.07
C ALA A 134 -30.13 -25.55 -23.81
N ASP A 135 -30.70 -26.68 -23.40
CA ASP A 135 -32.09 -26.76 -22.94
C ASP A 135 -32.15 -26.61 -21.42
N ALA A 136 -32.37 -25.37 -20.95
CA ALA A 136 -32.37 -25.01 -19.53
C ALA A 136 -33.66 -24.28 -19.08
N PRO A 137 -34.84 -24.93 -19.15
CA PRO A 137 -36.13 -24.26 -18.94
C PRO A 137 -36.45 -23.96 -17.47
N VAL A 138 -35.80 -24.62 -16.51
CA VAL A 138 -36.05 -24.47 -15.08
C VAL A 138 -35.05 -23.48 -14.49
N GLU A 139 -35.53 -22.35 -13.99
CA GLU A 139 -34.68 -21.36 -13.34
C GLU A 139 -34.07 -21.92 -12.04
N ARG A 140 -32.74 -21.93 -11.95
CA ARG A 140 -31.98 -22.33 -10.75
C ARG A 140 -31.01 -21.21 -10.37
N VAL A 141 -31.24 -20.61 -9.19
CA VAL A 141 -30.43 -19.48 -8.71
C VAL A 141 -29.21 -19.93 -7.89
N HIS A 142 -29.28 -21.07 -7.21
CA HIS A 142 -28.29 -21.48 -6.21
C HIS A 142 -27.49 -22.72 -6.58
N ASP A 143 -28.08 -23.64 -7.34
CA ASP A 143 -27.57 -24.98 -7.59
C ASP A 143 -27.53 -25.32 -9.09
N LEU A 144 -27.50 -24.30 -9.94
CA LEU A 144 -27.44 -24.45 -11.40
C LEU A 144 -26.29 -25.38 -11.83
N ASP A 145 -25.10 -25.20 -11.23
CA ASP A 145 -23.90 -25.98 -11.54
C ASP A 145 -24.07 -27.49 -11.27
N THR A 146 -24.87 -27.87 -10.28
CA THR A 146 -25.09 -29.29 -9.91
C THR A 146 -26.33 -29.86 -10.55
N TYR A 147 -27.40 -29.07 -10.69
CA TYR A 147 -28.66 -29.48 -11.32
C TYR A 147 -28.49 -29.76 -12.82
N TYR A 148 -27.79 -28.86 -13.54
CA TYR A 148 -27.56 -29.00 -14.98
C TYR A 148 -26.25 -29.73 -15.33
N ALA A 149 -25.63 -30.41 -14.35
CA ALA A 149 -24.36 -31.11 -14.53
C ALA A 149 -24.43 -32.25 -15.58
N THR A 150 -25.61 -32.81 -15.85
CA THR A 150 -25.81 -33.91 -16.81
C THR A 150 -26.51 -33.47 -18.09
N THR A 151 -26.92 -32.21 -18.19
CA THR A 151 -27.62 -31.66 -19.36
C THR A 151 -26.62 -31.27 -20.43
N ALA A 152 -26.88 -31.66 -21.68
CA ALA A 152 -26.03 -31.32 -22.82
C ALA A 152 -25.94 -29.79 -23.00
N PHE A 153 -24.77 -29.33 -23.43
CA PHE A 153 -24.34 -27.93 -23.57
C PHE A 153 -24.23 -27.15 -22.25
N MET A 154 -25.15 -27.30 -21.30
CA MET A 154 -25.00 -26.71 -19.95
C MET A 154 -23.79 -27.31 -19.21
N ARG A 155 -23.62 -28.64 -19.27
CA ARG A 155 -22.47 -29.33 -18.67
C ARG A 155 -21.17 -28.77 -19.24
N GLU A 156 -21.09 -28.66 -20.56
CA GLU A 156 -19.93 -28.11 -21.26
C GLU A 156 -19.69 -26.65 -20.90
N GLU A 157 -20.75 -25.85 -20.68
CA GLU A 157 -20.65 -24.46 -20.22
C GLU A 157 -20.06 -24.37 -18.80
N ILE A 158 -20.57 -25.20 -17.88
CA ILE A 158 -20.10 -25.28 -16.49
C ILE A 158 -18.62 -25.69 -16.43
N LEU A 159 -18.25 -26.75 -17.15
CA LEU A 159 -16.85 -27.19 -17.25
C LEU A 159 -15.99 -26.15 -17.96
N LEU A 160 -16.55 -25.53 -18.99
CA LEU A 160 -16.16 -24.30 -19.67
C LEU A 160 -15.47 -23.30 -18.74
N TYR A 161 -16.32 -22.68 -17.93
CA TYR A 161 -15.90 -21.61 -17.05
C TYR A 161 -15.00 -22.14 -15.93
N LEU A 162 -15.29 -23.31 -15.35
CA LEU A 162 -14.51 -23.86 -14.24
C LEU A 162 -13.06 -24.13 -14.66
N LEU A 163 -12.86 -24.71 -15.84
CA LEU A 163 -11.53 -24.99 -16.37
C LEU A 163 -10.78 -23.68 -16.67
N ALA A 164 -11.44 -22.72 -17.34
CA ALA A 164 -10.84 -21.43 -17.65
C ALA A 164 -10.43 -20.68 -16.37
N HIS A 165 -11.31 -20.66 -15.36
CA HIS A 165 -11.05 -20.05 -14.06
C HIS A 165 -9.91 -20.76 -13.30
N THR A 166 -9.93 -22.09 -13.24
CA THR A 166 -8.90 -22.91 -12.58
C THR A 166 -7.52 -22.66 -13.20
N VAL A 167 -7.42 -22.66 -14.54
CA VAL A 167 -6.16 -22.40 -15.25
C VAL A 167 -5.65 -21.00 -14.94
N ALA A 168 -6.52 -19.98 -14.95
CA ALA A 168 -6.15 -18.61 -14.60
C ALA A 168 -5.60 -18.50 -13.17
N CYS A 169 -6.32 -19.08 -12.21
CA CYS A 169 -5.97 -19.08 -10.79
C CYS A 169 -4.67 -19.84 -10.54
N LEU A 170 -4.47 -20.99 -11.19
CA LEU A 170 -3.27 -21.81 -11.04
C LEU A 170 -2.02 -21.10 -11.59
N ILE A 171 -2.11 -20.53 -12.79
CA ILE A 171 -1.02 -19.75 -13.39
C ILE A 171 -0.67 -18.60 -12.46
N THR A 172 -1.68 -17.82 -12.07
CA THR A 172 -1.50 -16.66 -11.19
C THR A 172 -0.87 -17.04 -9.85
N TYR A 173 -1.38 -18.08 -9.20
CA TYR A 173 -0.85 -18.59 -7.94
C TYR A 173 0.62 -18.99 -8.05
N ARG A 174 0.99 -19.75 -9.09
CA ARG A 174 2.38 -20.17 -9.32
C ARG A 174 3.31 -18.98 -9.54
N LEU A 175 2.89 -17.97 -10.30
CA LEU A 175 3.69 -16.75 -10.51
C LEU A 175 3.89 -15.99 -9.20
N ILE A 176 2.83 -15.72 -8.46
CA ILE A 176 2.90 -15.01 -7.17
C ILE A 176 3.79 -15.78 -6.19
N TRP A 177 3.65 -17.10 -6.12
CA TRP A 177 4.44 -17.94 -5.23
C TRP A 177 5.93 -17.89 -5.55
N ASN A 178 6.29 -17.92 -6.83
CA ASN A 178 7.68 -17.75 -7.26
C ASN A 178 8.24 -16.37 -6.88
N TRP A 179 7.43 -15.31 -7.00
CA TRP A 179 7.83 -13.97 -6.60
C TRP A 179 8.00 -13.83 -5.08
N ILE A 180 7.14 -14.44 -4.27
CA ILE A 180 7.26 -14.41 -2.80
C ILE A 180 8.60 -15.00 -2.34
N ARG A 181 9.09 -16.03 -3.04
CA ARG A 181 10.39 -16.67 -2.77
C ARG A 181 11.59 -15.86 -3.24
N THR A 182 11.39 -14.81 -4.04
CA THR A 182 12.49 -13.97 -4.52
C THR A 182 12.96 -13.05 -3.38
N ASP A 183 14.27 -12.99 -3.19
CA ASP A 183 14.90 -12.16 -2.16
C ASP A 183 14.98 -10.68 -2.59
N GLY A 184 14.90 -9.76 -1.62
CA GLY A 184 14.97 -8.31 -1.86
C GLY A 184 13.62 -7.56 -1.87
N LEU A 185 12.49 -8.23 -1.63
CA LEU A 185 11.19 -7.58 -1.53
C LEU A 185 10.99 -6.89 -0.17
N ASP A 186 10.50 -5.64 -0.19
CA ASP A 186 10.02 -4.93 1.01
C ASP A 186 8.95 -5.75 1.75
N VAL A 187 8.93 -5.67 3.08
CA VAL A 187 8.05 -6.44 3.97
C VAL A 187 6.57 -6.19 3.64
N TRP A 188 6.21 -4.95 3.30
CA TRP A 188 4.83 -4.61 2.92
C TRP A 188 4.42 -5.21 1.59
N LEU A 189 5.33 -5.18 0.60
CA LEU A 189 5.09 -5.77 -0.71
C LEU A 189 4.99 -7.30 -0.61
N ARG A 190 5.90 -7.93 0.13
CA ARG A 190 5.88 -9.37 0.42
C ARG A 190 4.60 -9.79 1.13
N SER A 191 4.11 -8.97 2.07
CA SER A 191 2.84 -9.24 2.77
C SER A 191 1.64 -9.12 1.84
N GLY A 192 1.60 -8.11 0.96
CA GLY A 192 0.56 -7.97 -0.06
C GLY A 192 0.54 -9.14 -1.04
N LEU A 193 1.71 -9.58 -1.54
CA LEU A 193 1.82 -10.76 -2.39
C LEU A 193 1.37 -12.04 -1.67
N LYS A 194 1.70 -12.21 -0.39
CA LYS A 194 1.21 -13.35 0.41
C LYS A 194 -0.31 -13.36 0.50
N CYS A 195 -0.94 -12.22 0.81
CA CYS A 195 -2.40 -12.11 0.82
C CYS A 195 -3.01 -12.46 -0.55
N LEU A 196 -2.41 -11.96 -1.63
CA LEU A 196 -2.83 -12.26 -2.99
C LEU A 196 -2.73 -13.77 -3.29
N GLY A 197 -1.60 -14.38 -2.94
CA GLY A 197 -1.35 -15.82 -3.14
C GLY A 197 -2.32 -16.71 -2.35
N ILE A 198 -2.62 -16.36 -1.08
CA ILE A 198 -3.62 -17.08 -0.28
C ILE A 198 -5.01 -16.92 -0.90
N GLY A 199 -5.36 -15.73 -1.40
CA GLY A 199 -6.62 -15.51 -2.12
C GLY A 199 -6.77 -16.42 -3.35
N TYR A 200 -5.75 -16.49 -4.21
CA TYR A 200 -5.80 -17.39 -5.37
C TYR A 200 -5.78 -18.88 -4.99
N ALA A 201 -5.09 -19.27 -3.91
CA ALA A 201 -5.18 -20.63 -3.38
C ALA A 201 -6.61 -20.95 -2.91
N MET A 202 -7.31 -19.99 -2.30
CA MET A 202 -8.70 -20.13 -1.90
C MET A 202 -9.64 -20.26 -3.11
N ASN A 203 -9.38 -19.56 -4.22
CA ASN A 203 -10.10 -19.79 -5.49
C ASN A 203 -9.88 -21.21 -6.03
N LEU A 204 -8.68 -21.79 -5.91
CA LEU A 204 -8.45 -23.18 -6.32
C LEU A 204 -9.23 -24.18 -5.45
N ILE A 205 -9.42 -23.87 -4.16
CA ILE A 205 -10.30 -24.67 -3.28
C ILE A 205 -11.76 -24.56 -3.73
N TYR A 206 -12.21 -23.36 -4.08
CA TYR A 206 -13.53 -23.14 -4.69
C TYR A 206 -13.69 -23.98 -5.96
N ASP A 207 -12.76 -23.90 -6.90
CA ASP A 207 -12.80 -24.66 -8.16
C ASP A 207 -12.82 -26.17 -7.92
N GLY A 208 -11.94 -26.65 -7.03
CA GLY A 208 -11.87 -28.06 -6.64
C GLY A 208 -13.18 -28.56 -6.03
N SER A 209 -13.81 -27.75 -5.18
CA SER A 209 -15.10 -28.06 -4.55
C SER A 209 -16.24 -28.15 -5.56
N LYS A 210 -16.30 -27.22 -6.52
CA LYS A 210 -17.28 -27.19 -7.61
C LYS A 210 -17.10 -28.39 -8.55
N LEU A 211 -15.87 -28.63 -9.01
CA LEU A 211 -15.55 -29.79 -9.86
C LEU A 211 -15.89 -31.11 -9.17
N THR A 212 -15.58 -31.23 -7.88
CA THR A 212 -15.91 -32.43 -7.10
C THR A 212 -17.42 -32.63 -6.99
N ALA A 213 -18.21 -31.57 -6.78
CA ALA A 213 -19.67 -31.66 -6.76
C ALA A 213 -20.24 -32.09 -8.12
N VAL A 214 -19.72 -31.56 -9.22
CA VAL A 214 -20.13 -31.94 -10.59
C VAL A 214 -19.79 -33.40 -10.89
N VAL A 215 -18.57 -33.85 -10.56
CA VAL A 215 -18.13 -35.25 -10.75
C VAL A 215 -18.92 -36.20 -9.84
N ALA A 216 -19.26 -35.78 -8.62
CA ALA A 216 -20.09 -36.57 -7.72
C ALA A 216 -21.47 -36.84 -8.34
N ARG A 217 -22.09 -35.83 -8.95
CA ARG A 217 -23.37 -36.00 -9.66
C ARG A 217 -23.27 -36.98 -10.84
N TRP A 218 -22.15 -37.02 -11.56
CA TRP A 218 -21.93 -38.02 -12.62
C TRP A 218 -21.74 -39.44 -12.10
N THR A 219 -21.24 -39.59 -10.87
CA THR A 219 -21.05 -40.89 -10.21
C THR A 219 -22.24 -41.30 -9.33
N GLY A 220 -23.34 -40.55 -9.38
CA GLY A 220 -24.56 -40.84 -8.62
C GLY A 220 -24.51 -40.45 -7.13
N HIS A 221 -23.49 -39.71 -6.69
CA HIS A 221 -23.35 -39.22 -5.32
C HIS A 221 -23.89 -37.79 -5.19
N ASP A 222 -24.46 -37.45 -4.04
CA ASP A 222 -24.93 -36.10 -3.72
C ASP A 222 -23.93 -35.37 -2.80
N LEU A 223 -23.12 -34.51 -3.40
CA LEU A 223 -22.16 -33.64 -2.73
C LEU A 223 -22.46 -32.16 -2.97
N ASP A 224 -23.74 -31.82 -3.20
CA ASP A 224 -24.15 -30.47 -3.58
C ASP A 224 -23.86 -29.42 -2.51
N TRP A 225 -23.71 -29.82 -1.26
CA TRP A 225 -23.31 -28.95 -0.15
C TRP A 225 -21.92 -28.31 -0.39
N LEU A 226 -21.01 -28.95 -1.13
CA LEU A 226 -19.73 -28.34 -1.53
C LEU A 226 -19.95 -27.13 -2.46
N SER A 227 -20.90 -27.26 -3.38
CA SER A 227 -21.26 -26.21 -4.35
C SER A 227 -22.09 -25.09 -3.72
N THR A 228 -23.00 -25.43 -2.79
CA THR A 228 -24.02 -24.51 -2.26
C THR A 228 -23.65 -23.87 -0.92
N ALA A 229 -22.97 -24.59 -0.03
CA ALA A 229 -22.63 -24.10 1.31
C ALA A 229 -21.15 -23.68 1.45
N LEU A 230 -20.22 -24.43 0.85
CA LEU A 230 -18.78 -24.15 0.99
C LEU A 230 -18.28 -23.13 -0.04
N SER A 231 -18.73 -23.21 -1.27
CA SER A 231 -18.22 -22.38 -2.37
C SER A 231 -18.44 -20.87 -2.15
N PRO A 232 -19.63 -20.38 -1.74
CA PRO A 232 -19.84 -18.94 -1.54
C PRO A 232 -18.94 -18.27 -0.48
N PRO A 233 -18.77 -18.80 0.75
CA PRO A 233 -17.90 -18.18 1.75
C PRO A 233 -16.42 -18.26 1.35
N VAL A 234 -15.99 -19.33 0.67
CA VAL A 234 -14.62 -19.46 0.15
C VAL A 234 -14.33 -18.38 -0.90
N ALA A 235 -15.27 -18.13 -1.83
CA ALA A 235 -15.16 -17.06 -2.82
C ALA A 235 -15.16 -15.66 -2.16
N ALA A 236 -15.98 -15.46 -1.13
CA ALA A 236 -16.03 -14.22 -0.35
C ALA A 236 -14.69 -13.90 0.32
N VAL A 237 -14.12 -14.87 1.05
CA VAL A 237 -12.82 -14.73 1.73
C VAL A 237 -11.70 -14.52 0.72
N SER A 238 -11.70 -15.27 -0.38
CA SER A 238 -10.76 -15.12 -1.49
C SER A 238 -10.74 -13.67 -2.01
N ALA A 239 -11.92 -13.11 -2.31
CA ALA A 239 -12.00 -11.75 -2.83
C ALA A 239 -11.53 -10.68 -1.84
N ILE A 240 -11.82 -10.83 -0.55
CA ILE A 240 -11.31 -9.94 0.50
C ILE A 240 -9.78 -10.00 0.55
N LEU A 241 -9.20 -11.20 0.52
CA LEU A 241 -7.74 -11.39 0.53
C LEU A 241 -7.07 -10.78 -0.71
N ILE A 242 -7.66 -10.96 -1.88
CA ILE A 242 -7.19 -10.37 -3.13
C ILE A 242 -7.25 -8.84 -3.06
N ALA A 243 -8.36 -8.27 -2.58
CA ALA A 243 -8.53 -6.83 -2.40
C ALA A 243 -7.49 -6.25 -1.44
N VAL A 244 -7.30 -6.90 -0.29
CA VAL A 244 -6.28 -6.53 0.69
C VAL A 244 -4.89 -6.62 0.06
N GLY A 245 -4.59 -7.66 -0.72
CA GLY A 245 -3.32 -7.84 -1.42
C GLY A 245 -2.97 -6.67 -2.36
N PHE A 246 -3.96 -6.07 -3.03
CA PHE A 246 -3.75 -4.88 -3.88
C PHE A 246 -3.57 -3.57 -3.09
N ILE A 247 -4.21 -3.46 -1.91
CA ILE A 247 -4.19 -2.25 -1.08
C ILE A 247 -2.94 -2.20 -0.20
N LEU A 248 -2.55 -3.32 0.39
CA LEU A 248 -1.54 -3.38 1.46
C LEU A 248 -0.18 -2.79 1.05
N PRO A 249 0.38 -3.07 -0.15
CA PRO A 249 1.66 -2.48 -0.56
C PRO A 249 1.59 -0.95 -0.68
N HIS A 250 0.47 -0.43 -1.17
CA HIS A 250 0.27 1.02 -1.35
C HIS A 250 0.01 1.73 -0.03
N ALA A 251 -0.79 1.10 0.85
CA ALA A 251 -1.07 1.61 2.19
C ALA A 251 0.21 1.62 3.03
N GLY A 252 1.05 0.57 2.95
CA GLY A 252 2.34 0.49 3.63
C GLY A 252 3.30 1.61 3.20
N GLN A 253 3.47 1.83 1.90
CA GLN A 253 4.32 2.92 1.39
C GLN A 253 3.79 4.31 1.77
N TYR A 254 2.48 4.52 1.68
CA TYR A 254 1.86 5.78 2.09
C TYR A 254 2.02 6.03 3.60
N LEU A 255 1.77 5.00 4.42
CA LEU A 255 1.86 5.09 5.88
C LEU A 255 3.31 5.28 6.33
N HIS A 256 4.26 4.58 5.70
CA HIS A 256 5.70 4.74 5.97
C HIS A 256 6.16 6.16 5.65
N ARG A 257 5.82 6.69 4.46
CA ARG A 257 6.13 8.08 4.08
C ARG A 257 5.51 9.09 5.04
N ARG A 258 4.26 8.87 5.43
CA ARG A 258 3.54 9.74 6.36
C ARG A 258 4.14 9.70 7.77
N ALA A 259 4.49 8.50 8.25
CA ALA A 259 5.11 8.28 9.54
C ALA A 259 6.49 8.92 9.59
N HIS A 260 7.33 8.71 8.56
CA HIS A 260 8.63 9.35 8.42
C HIS A 260 8.49 10.89 8.42
N THR A 261 7.60 11.43 7.59
CA THR A 261 7.35 12.89 7.53
C THR A 261 6.89 13.44 8.89
N ARG A 262 5.99 12.73 9.59
CA ARG A 262 5.56 13.12 10.95
C ARG A 262 6.74 13.06 11.91
N LEU A 263 7.50 11.97 11.91
CA LEU A 263 8.62 11.75 12.81
C LEU A 263 9.71 12.81 12.61
N SER A 264 10.13 13.10 11.39
CA SER A 264 11.06 14.20 11.06
C SER A 264 10.50 15.56 11.50
N HIS A 265 9.21 15.81 11.27
CA HIS A 265 8.56 17.04 11.75
C HIS A 265 8.57 17.15 13.29
N TRP A 266 8.39 16.05 14.02
CA TRP A 266 8.51 16.01 15.47
C TRP A 266 9.97 16.13 15.95
N ARG A 267 10.92 15.49 15.26
CA ARG A 267 12.35 15.52 15.57
C ARG A 267 12.92 16.93 15.44
N LEU A 268 12.51 17.69 14.43
CA LEU A 268 12.90 19.09 14.21
C LEU A 268 12.18 20.10 15.12
N ARG A 269 11.27 19.64 16.01
CA ARG A 269 10.49 20.55 16.87
C ARG A 269 11.33 21.38 17.85
N PRO A 270 12.28 20.80 18.60
CA PRO A 270 13.14 21.55 19.51
C PRO A 270 13.93 22.66 18.82
N LEU A 271 14.64 22.32 17.72
CA LEU A 271 15.46 23.28 16.99
C LEU A 271 14.63 24.39 16.33
N TYR A 272 13.43 24.07 15.84
CA TYR A 272 12.50 25.09 15.35
C TYR A 272 12.02 26.05 16.44
N LEU A 273 11.73 25.54 17.65
CA LEU A 273 11.30 26.41 18.75
C LEU A 273 12.45 27.34 19.18
N LEU A 274 13.68 26.83 19.19
CA LEU A 274 14.89 27.58 19.50
C LEU A 274 15.21 28.64 18.44
N THR A 275 15.18 28.30 17.15
CA THR A 275 15.42 29.26 16.05
C THR A 275 14.31 30.30 15.89
N ARG A 276 13.07 29.97 16.28
CA ARG A 276 11.94 30.90 16.24
C ARG A 276 12.08 32.08 17.21
N THR A 277 12.74 31.91 18.36
CA THR A 277 12.98 33.03 19.30
C THR A 277 13.93 34.08 18.73
N VAL A 278 14.71 33.71 17.70
CA VAL A 278 15.82 34.48 17.14
C VAL A 278 15.41 35.37 15.97
N THR A 279 14.50 34.87 15.12
CA THR A 279 14.07 35.52 13.88
C THR A 279 12.77 36.31 14.04
N GLY A 280 12.04 36.15 15.15
CA GLY A 280 10.81 36.90 15.45
C GLY A 280 9.60 36.60 14.53
N GLY A 281 9.83 35.96 13.37
CA GLY A 281 8.83 35.60 12.39
C GLY A 281 8.30 34.17 12.56
N ARG A 282 6.99 33.98 12.35
CA ARG A 282 6.37 32.66 12.18
C ARG A 282 6.47 32.23 10.72
N VAL A 283 6.83 30.98 10.45
CA VAL A 283 6.52 30.38 9.14
C VAL A 283 4.99 30.44 8.96
N PRO A 284 4.47 31.07 7.90
CA PRO A 284 3.03 31.23 7.72
C PRO A 284 2.35 29.86 7.65
N PHE A 285 1.49 29.58 8.63
CA PHE A 285 0.74 28.34 8.73
C PHE A 285 -0.38 28.33 7.69
N LYS A 286 -0.14 27.71 6.54
CA LYS A 286 -1.19 27.47 5.53
C LYS A 286 -1.85 26.11 5.81
N LEU A 287 -3.12 26.11 6.24
CA LEU A 287 -3.89 24.88 6.50
C LEU A 287 -3.89 23.90 5.30
N ARG A 288 -3.88 24.42 4.06
CA ARG A 288 -3.91 23.63 2.82
C ARG A 288 -2.57 23.06 2.35
N ALA A 289 -1.44 23.33 3.03
CA ALA A 289 -0.15 22.77 2.63
C ALA A 289 -0.03 21.29 3.04
N THR A 290 0.46 20.45 2.11
CA THR A 290 0.72 19.03 2.38
C THR A 290 1.75 18.87 3.50
N PRO A 291 1.75 17.75 4.23
CA PRO A 291 2.68 17.52 5.33
C PRO A 291 4.15 17.56 4.91
N GLU A 292 4.45 17.10 3.69
CA GLU A 292 5.78 17.14 3.08
C GLU A 292 6.22 18.58 2.85
N LEU A 293 5.36 19.41 2.24
CA LEU A 293 5.62 20.85 2.07
C LEU A 293 5.80 21.58 3.41
N ARG A 294 5.09 21.15 4.46
CA ARG A 294 5.27 21.69 5.82
C ARG A 294 6.62 21.29 6.41
N LEU A 295 7.12 20.10 6.11
CA LEU A 295 8.46 19.65 6.54
C LEU A 295 9.54 20.44 5.81
N THR A 296 9.50 20.50 4.47
CA THR A 296 10.48 21.25 3.65
C THR A 296 10.55 22.72 4.05
N ARG A 297 9.40 23.37 4.27
CA ARG A 297 9.38 24.77 4.75
C ARG A 297 9.98 24.94 6.13
N ARG A 298 9.79 23.97 7.02
CA ARG A 298 10.37 24.00 8.36
C ARG A 298 11.88 23.83 8.30
N GLU A 299 12.38 22.92 7.47
CA GLU A 299 13.81 22.72 7.24
C GLU A 299 14.45 23.96 6.63
N THR A 300 13.82 24.55 5.61
CA THR A 300 14.29 25.79 4.97
C THR A 300 14.38 26.91 6.01
N PHE A 301 13.32 27.11 6.80
CA PHE A 301 13.31 28.14 7.86
C PHE A 301 14.41 27.92 8.91
N ILE A 302 14.65 26.67 9.34
CA ILE A 302 15.72 26.36 10.28
C ILE A 302 17.07 26.69 9.66
N ARG A 303 17.32 26.28 8.41
CA ARG A 303 18.58 26.55 7.69
C ARG A 303 18.81 28.06 7.53
N ASP A 304 17.80 28.81 7.13
CA ASP A 304 17.87 30.28 7.00
C ASP A 304 18.16 30.95 8.35
N ALA A 305 17.52 30.47 9.43
CA ALA A 305 17.76 30.99 10.77
C ALA A 305 19.17 30.66 11.28
N LEU A 306 19.69 29.48 10.97
CA LEU A 306 21.07 29.07 11.30
C LEU A 306 22.10 29.85 10.48
N LEU A 307 21.86 30.06 9.18
CA LEU A 307 22.66 30.94 8.34
C LEU A 307 22.71 32.36 8.91
N HIS A 308 21.59 32.88 9.42
CA HIS A 308 21.56 34.18 10.07
C HIS A 308 22.26 34.19 11.45
N LEU A 309 22.32 33.05 12.14
CA LEU A 309 23.04 32.89 13.41
C LEU A 309 24.54 32.67 13.22
N SER A 310 24.99 32.23 12.04
CA SER A 310 26.40 31.94 11.73
C SER A 310 27.34 33.08 12.13
N ARG A 311 26.89 34.32 11.97
CA ARG A 311 27.63 35.55 12.35
C ARG A 311 27.91 35.70 13.85
N TYR A 312 27.29 34.89 14.70
CA TYR A 312 27.48 34.88 16.16
C TYR A 312 28.02 33.53 16.67
N ILE A 313 28.38 32.62 15.76
CA ILE A 313 28.96 31.33 16.12
C ILE A 313 30.45 31.53 16.43
N ASP A 314 30.87 31.04 17.60
CA ASP A 314 32.27 30.95 18.03
C ASP A 314 32.81 29.55 17.71
N GLU A 315 33.73 29.45 16.75
CA GLU A 315 34.36 28.18 16.34
C GLU A 315 35.22 27.57 17.46
N ASP A 316 35.88 28.41 18.25
CA ASP A 316 36.71 27.93 19.35
C ASP A 316 35.84 27.32 20.45
N LEU A 317 34.64 27.89 20.68
CA LEU A 317 33.65 27.29 21.57
C LEU A 317 33.12 25.96 21.02
N ASP A 318 32.86 25.86 19.71
CA ASP A 318 32.40 24.61 19.10
C ASP A 318 33.42 23.49 19.29
N GLN A 319 34.71 23.79 19.07
CA GLN A 319 35.79 22.83 19.28
C GLN A 319 35.95 22.44 20.75
N ARG A 320 35.94 23.42 21.68
CA ARG A 320 35.98 23.13 23.13
C ARG A 320 34.78 22.30 23.59
N ALA A 321 33.59 22.58 23.08
CA ALA A 321 32.38 21.83 23.40
C ALA A 321 32.43 20.41 22.83
N TYR A 322 33.03 20.21 21.66
CA TYR A 322 33.29 18.88 21.10
C TYR A 322 34.26 18.08 21.96
N ASP A 323 35.42 18.66 22.30
CA ASP A 323 36.43 18.00 23.12
C ASP A 323 35.90 17.71 24.55
N ALA A 324 35.08 18.61 25.10
CA ALA A 324 34.37 18.40 26.35
C ALA A 324 33.38 17.22 26.27
N ALA A 325 32.62 17.10 25.18
CA ALA A 325 31.69 16.00 24.98
C ALA A 325 32.42 14.65 24.81
N VAL A 326 33.53 14.63 24.10
CA VAL A 326 34.41 13.43 23.99
C VAL A 326 35.02 13.09 25.35
N GLY A 327 35.48 14.09 26.11
CA GLY A 327 36.02 13.92 27.46
C GLY A 327 35.00 13.40 28.49
N LEU A 328 33.70 13.56 28.22
CA LEU A 328 32.60 12.96 28.99
C LEU A 328 32.24 11.53 28.53
N GLY A 329 33.04 10.93 27.64
CA GLY A 329 32.86 9.57 27.14
C GLY A 329 31.75 9.43 26.09
N ARG A 330 31.37 10.52 25.41
CA ARG A 330 30.37 10.45 24.33
C ARG A 330 31.04 10.06 23.02
N GLU A 331 30.45 9.10 22.31
CA GLU A 331 30.88 8.73 20.96
C GLU A 331 30.82 9.93 20.01
N ALA A 332 31.72 9.98 19.02
CA ALA A 332 31.85 11.10 18.07
C ALA A 332 30.52 11.50 17.41
N GLY A 333 29.68 10.51 17.06
CA GLY A 333 28.36 10.73 16.46
C GLY A 333 27.33 11.41 17.39
N ARG A 334 27.55 11.40 18.70
CA ARG A 334 26.76 12.14 19.70
C ARG A 334 27.44 13.43 20.16
N ALA A 335 28.78 13.45 20.20
CA ALA A 335 29.57 14.59 20.64
C ALA A 335 29.40 15.81 19.72
N ARG A 336 29.49 15.62 18.39
CA ARG A 336 29.36 16.73 17.41
C ARG A 336 27.99 17.43 17.45
N PRO A 337 26.84 16.72 17.48
CA PRO A 337 25.54 17.37 17.63
C PRO A 337 25.34 18.08 18.99
N LEU A 338 25.97 17.60 20.06
CA LEU A 338 25.91 18.26 21.38
C LEU A 338 26.73 19.55 21.39
N ALA A 339 27.93 19.54 20.80
CA ALA A 339 28.76 20.72 20.62
C ALA A 339 28.00 21.82 19.87
N HIS A 340 27.47 21.50 18.69
CA HIS A 340 26.65 22.41 17.90
C HIS A 340 25.41 22.93 18.66
N ALA A 341 24.78 22.11 19.51
CA ALA A 341 23.65 22.56 20.32
C ALA A 341 24.07 23.61 21.38
N VAL A 342 25.24 23.45 22.00
CA VAL A 342 25.84 24.44 22.92
C VAL A 342 26.18 25.72 22.17
N THR A 343 26.87 25.59 21.02
CA THR A 343 27.29 26.71 20.16
C THR A 343 26.10 27.53 19.67
N ILE A 344 25.01 26.89 19.23
CA ILE A 344 23.78 27.60 18.82
C ILE A 344 23.17 28.36 19.99
N GLN A 345 23.10 27.77 21.20
CA GLN A 345 22.55 28.48 22.36
C GLN A 345 23.37 29.71 22.73
N GLU A 346 24.70 29.61 22.70
CA GLU A 346 25.59 30.73 22.99
C GLU A 346 25.51 31.81 21.90
N ALA A 347 25.42 31.43 20.63
CA ALA A 347 25.22 32.36 19.52
C ALA A 347 23.92 33.16 19.65
N ILE A 348 22.85 32.52 20.18
CA ILE A 348 21.57 33.18 20.46
C ILE A 348 21.70 34.17 21.62
N ASP A 349 22.36 33.76 22.70
CA ASP A 349 22.59 34.61 23.87
C ASP A 349 23.50 35.79 23.52
N THR A 350 24.49 35.59 22.65
CA THR A 350 25.38 36.64 22.11
C THR A 350 24.59 37.61 21.25
N LYS A 351 23.78 37.13 20.30
CA LYS A 351 22.91 37.99 19.48
C LYS A 351 21.97 38.85 20.33
N ARG A 352 21.40 38.29 21.40
CA ARG A 352 20.50 39.02 22.31
C ARG A 352 21.24 40.17 22.98
N ARG A 353 22.46 39.94 23.47
CA ARG A 353 23.33 40.95 24.07
C ARG A 353 23.75 42.02 23.05
N THR A 354 24.20 41.63 21.85
CA THR A 354 24.64 42.60 20.82
C THR A 354 23.51 43.50 20.31
N ARG A 355 22.26 43.02 20.28
CA ARG A 355 21.10 43.83 19.86
C ARG A 355 20.80 44.99 20.85
N GLU A 356 21.27 44.89 22.09
CA GLU A 356 21.11 45.95 23.09
C GLU A 356 22.19 47.06 22.95
N ASP A 357 23.30 46.80 22.22
CA ASP A 357 24.53 47.62 22.22
C ASP A 357 25.06 48.05 20.82
N ASP A 358 24.23 48.20 19.77
CA ASP A 358 24.68 48.43 18.35
C ASP A 358 25.85 49.44 18.20
N ALA A 359 26.94 49.24 17.45
CA ALA A 359 27.31 48.27 16.41
C ALA A 359 28.86 48.15 16.27
N THR A 360 29.29 47.30 15.33
CA THR A 360 30.63 47.20 14.69
C THR A 360 31.66 46.24 15.29
N ALA A 361 31.57 44.97 14.87
CA ALA A 361 32.77 44.16 14.64
C ALA A 361 32.56 43.34 13.34
N PRO A 362 33.51 43.37 12.38
CA PRO A 362 33.49 42.46 11.25
C PRO A 362 33.95 41.09 11.75
N LEU A 363 33.11 40.08 11.63
CA LEU A 363 33.42 38.73 12.11
C LEU A 363 33.33 37.73 10.96
N ARG A 364 34.32 36.82 10.94
CA ARG A 364 34.49 35.76 9.95
C ARG A 364 33.20 34.93 9.82
N SER A 365 32.91 34.46 8.61
CA SER A 365 31.87 33.45 8.39
C SER A 365 32.47 32.08 8.74
N PRO A 366 32.05 31.45 9.84
CA PRO A 366 32.54 30.12 10.18
C PRO A 366 32.03 29.07 9.21
N ASP A 367 32.73 27.93 9.15
CA ASP A 367 32.26 26.78 8.38
C ASP A 367 31.10 26.09 9.13
N ILE A 368 29.88 26.27 8.61
CA ILE A 368 28.63 25.77 9.20
C ILE A 368 28.01 24.64 8.37
N GLU A 369 28.72 24.12 7.37
CA GLU A 369 28.21 23.09 6.46
C GLU A 369 27.85 21.81 7.24
N ASP A 370 28.74 21.35 8.12
CA ASP A 370 28.51 20.23 9.05
C ASP A 370 27.24 20.40 9.90
N LEU A 371 27.00 21.62 10.39
CA LEU A 371 25.86 21.96 11.24
C LEU A 371 24.55 21.97 10.45
N LEU A 372 24.61 22.41 9.19
CA LEU A 372 23.48 22.42 8.26
C LEU A 372 23.14 21.00 7.75
N GLU A 373 24.12 20.12 7.58
CA GLU A 373 23.87 18.71 7.27
C GLU A 373 23.28 17.96 8.47
N GLY A 374 23.72 18.31 9.69
CA GLY A 374 23.36 17.64 10.94
C GLY A 374 22.09 18.11 11.67
N ILE A 375 21.21 18.93 11.08
CA ILE A 375 20.09 19.60 11.81
C ILE A 375 19.16 18.66 12.60
N GLU A 376 18.88 17.45 12.10
CA GLU A 376 18.06 16.46 12.82
C GLU A 376 18.78 15.86 14.04
N ALA A 377 20.11 15.72 13.98
CA ALA A 377 20.93 15.22 15.08
C ALA A 377 21.05 16.29 16.18
N VAL A 378 21.30 17.55 15.79
CA VAL A 378 21.33 18.70 16.71
C VAL A 378 19.98 18.90 17.39
N SER A 379 18.88 18.81 16.65
CA SER A 379 17.53 18.91 17.23
C SER A 379 17.19 17.77 18.20
N ARG A 380 17.81 16.59 18.06
CA ARG A 380 17.72 15.50 19.05
C ARG A 380 18.60 15.76 20.27
N ALA A 381 19.80 16.31 20.07
CA ALA A 381 20.69 16.70 21.16
C ALA A 381 20.04 17.76 22.07
N LEU A 382 19.32 18.73 21.49
CA LEU A 382 18.52 19.74 22.22
C LEU A 382 17.44 19.19 23.16
N ARG A 383 17.13 17.88 23.10
CA ARG A 383 16.22 17.23 24.06
C ARG A 383 16.92 16.74 25.33
N HIS A 384 18.25 16.69 25.34
CA HIS A 384 19.08 16.18 26.44
C HIS A 384 19.73 17.36 27.16
N THR A 385 18.93 18.12 27.91
CA THR A 385 19.36 19.36 28.56
C THR A 385 20.49 19.15 29.57
N ASP A 386 20.50 18.00 30.26
CA ASP A 386 21.54 17.68 31.26
C ASP A 386 22.90 17.41 30.59
N ASP A 387 22.91 16.72 29.44
CA ASP A 387 24.13 16.49 28.66
C ASP A 387 24.69 17.82 28.11
N ILE A 388 23.82 18.72 27.65
CA ILE A 388 24.21 20.05 27.18
C ILE A 388 24.81 20.87 28.33
N ARG A 389 24.22 20.82 29.52
CA ARG A 389 24.74 21.52 30.70
C ARG A 389 26.11 20.99 31.10
N ALA A 390 26.28 19.67 31.18
CA ALA A 390 27.56 19.05 31.52
C ALA A 390 28.67 19.42 30.52
N VAL A 391 28.36 19.42 29.21
CA VAL A 391 29.30 19.84 28.17
C VAL A 391 29.66 21.32 28.33
N ARG A 392 28.67 22.19 28.58
CA ARG A 392 28.90 23.63 28.78
C ARG A 392 29.79 23.92 29.99
N GLU A 393 29.50 23.29 31.13
CA GLU A 393 30.30 23.43 32.36
C GLU A 393 31.75 22.98 32.14
N ARG A 394 31.93 21.83 31.48
CA ARG A 394 33.25 21.29 31.16
C ARG A 394 34.03 22.17 30.18
N ALA A 395 33.36 22.72 29.16
CA ALA A 395 33.97 23.63 28.19
C ALA A 395 34.35 24.99 28.79
N ALA A 396 33.53 25.51 29.72
CA ALA A 396 33.85 26.73 30.47
C ALA A 396 35.07 26.52 31.39
N ALA A 397 35.13 25.41 32.13
CA ALA A 397 36.28 25.06 32.96
C ALA A 397 37.57 24.89 32.13
N ALA A 398 37.47 24.38 30.91
CA ALA A 398 38.61 24.28 29.99
C ALA A 398 39.10 25.66 29.53
N ALA A 399 38.19 26.60 29.28
CA ALA A 399 38.55 27.98 28.91
C ALA A 399 39.25 28.74 30.04
N GLU A 400 38.83 28.53 31.30
CA GLU A 400 39.49 29.13 32.48
C GLU A 400 40.89 28.54 32.76
N SER A 401 41.16 27.32 32.29
CA SER A 401 42.45 26.64 32.50
C SER A 401 43.55 27.01 31.49
N VAL A 402 43.22 27.78 30.44
CA VAL A 402 44.20 28.32 29.49
C VAL A 402 44.72 29.65 30.05
N PRO A 403 46.00 29.77 30.45
CA PRO A 403 46.53 31.03 30.95
C PRO A 403 46.49 32.08 29.83
N ALA A 404 46.01 33.28 30.16
CA ALA A 404 46.10 34.43 29.27
C ALA A 404 47.58 34.71 28.91
N PRO A 405 47.88 35.07 27.65
CA PRO A 405 49.25 35.30 27.19
C PRO A 405 49.95 36.46 27.93
#